data_AF-A0A6B3HX82-F1
#
_entry.id   AF-A0A6B3HX82-F1
#
_cell.length_a   1.000
_cell.length_b   1.000
_cell.length_c   1.000
_cell.angle_alpha   90.00
_cell.angle_beta   90.00
_cell.angle_gamma   90.00
#
_symmetry.space_group_name_H-M   'P 1'
#
loop_
_entity.id
_entity.type
_entity.pdbx_description
1 polymer ?
#
loop_
_entity_poly.entity_id
_entity_poly.type
_entity_poly.pdbx_seq_one_letter_code
_entity_poly.pdbx_strand_id
1 'polypeptide(L)'
;FWALDLVRNRETREPLVPYNASGEANAPMAAFGAAAKKQGLWPFINMNRTHAVPACNVTEAEAKEGLAALDIALAVADEHTV
;
A
#
# COMPACT_ATOMS: atom_id res chain seq x y z
N PHE A 1 0.44 -13.20 -9.03
CA PHE A 1 0.10 -11.97 -8.30
C PHE A 1 1.27 -11.62 -7.39
N TRP A 2 1.86 -10.45 -7.56
CA TRP A 2 2.91 -9.95 -6.68
C TRP A 2 2.27 -8.99 -5.67
N ALA A 3 2.72 -9.06 -4.42
CA ALA A 3 2.23 -8.22 -3.34
C ALA A 3 3.41 -7.61 -2.57
N LEU A 4 3.17 -6.44 -2.02
CA LEU A 4 4.08 -5.75 -1.10
C LEU A 4 3.54 -5.95 0.31
N ASP A 5 4.37 -6.49 1.19
CA ASP A 5 4.10 -6.55 2.63
C ASP A 5 4.54 -5.23 3.26
N LEU A 6 3.59 -4.46 3.76
CA LEU A 6 3.89 -3.25 4.51
C LEU A 6 4.25 -3.64 5.93
N VAL A 7 5.42 -3.21 6.36
CA VAL A 7 6.01 -3.54 7.67
C VAL A 7 6.23 -2.26 8.45
N ARG A 8 6.00 -2.34 9.76
CA ARG A 8 6.32 -1.26 10.70
C ARG A 8 7.83 -1.10 10.86
N ASN A 9 8.57 -2.20 10.87
CA ASN A 9 10.01 -2.19 11.03
C ASN A 9 10.70 -3.07 9.99
N ARG A 10 11.71 -2.53 9.32
CA ARG A 10 12.40 -3.18 8.19
C ARG A 10 13.33 -4.33 8.62
N GLU A 11 13.87 -4.27 9.83
CA GLU A 11 14.77 -5.30 10.36
C GLU A 11 14.00 -6.52 10.86
N THR A 12 12.97 -6.29 11.69
CA THR A 12 12.15 -7.37 12.27
C THR A 12 11.10 -7.90 11.31
N ARG A 13 10.75 -7.10 10.29
CA ARG A 13 9.62 -7.34 9.38
C ARG A 13 8.28 -7.45 10.11
N GLU A 14 8.15 -6.79 11.26
CA GLU A 14 6.88 -6.68 11.98
C GLU A 14 5.82 -6.08 11.03
N PRO A 15 4.66 -6.73 10.83
CA PRO A 15 3.59 -6.18 9.98
C PRO A 15 3.16 -4.78 10.41
N LEU A 16 2.81 -3.92 9.44
CA LEU A 16 2.36 -2.55 9.72
C LEU A 16 1.11 -2.50 10.62
N VAL A 17 0.26 -3.51 10.49
CA VAL A 17 -0.93 -3.71 11.32
C VAL A 17 -1.01 -5.17 11.79
N PRO A 18 -1.62 -5.46 12.95
CA PRO A 18 -1.84 -6.83 13.41
C PRO A 18 -2.62 -7.69 12.42
N TYR A 19 -2.47 -9.01 12.52
CA TYR A 19 -3.28 -9.95 11.74
C TYR A 19 -4.77 -9.71 11.98
N ASN A 20 -5.54 -9.60 10.88
CA ASN A 20 -6.98 -9.33 10.91
C ASN A 20 -7.37 -8.07 11.70
N ALA A 21 -6.53 -7.02 11.67
CA ALA A 21 -6.81 -5.74 12.29
C ALA A 21 -8.12 -5.12 11.78
N SER A 22 -8.84 -4.45 12.67
CA SER A 22 -10.06 -3.69 12.37
C SER A 22 -10.10 -2.40 13.19
N GLY A 23 -11.01 -1.49 12.84
CA GLY A 23 -11.15 -0.20 13.52
C GLY A 23 -9.84 0.59 13.56
N GLU A 24 -9.50 1.12 14.73
CA GLU A 24 -8.28 1.91 14.95
C GLU A 24 -7.00 1.12 14.65
N ALA A 25 -6.97 -0.19 14.91
CA ALA A 25 -5.80 -1.01 14.64
C ALA A 25 -5.51 -1.14 13.13
N ASN A 26 -6.50 -0.92 12.28
CA ASN A 26 -6.37 -0.91 10.81
C ASN A 26 -6.25 0.51 10.24
N ALA A 27 -6.21 1.56 11.07
CA ALA A 27 -6.13 2.93 10.61
C ALA A 27 -4.95 3.20 9.64
N PRO A 28 -3.73 2.66 9.85
CA PRO A 28 -2.62 2.84 8.90
C PRO A 28 -2.94 2.34 7.49
N MET A 29 -3.50 1.13 7.36
CA MET A 29 -3.86 0.57 6.06
C MET A 29 -5.06 1.30 5.43
N ALA A 30 -5.99 1.79 6.25
CA ALA A 30 -7.11 2.61 5.77
C ALA A 30 -6.63 3.96 5.22
N ALA A 31 -5.66 4.60 5.89
CA ALA A 31 -5.04 5.85 5.44
C ALA A 31 -4.27 5.65 4.13
N PHE A 32 -3.42 4.61 4.05
CA PHE A 32 -2.76 4.21 2.81
C PHE A 32 -3.76 4.00 1.66
N GLY A 33 -4.83 3.23 1.90
CA GLY A 33 -5.85 2.95 0.89
C GLY A 33 -6.62 4.20 0.45
N ALA A 34 -6.88 5.14 1.36
CA ALA A 34 -7.49 6.43 1.04
C ALA A 34 -6.55 7.31 0.19
N ALA A 35 -5.26 7.36 0.54
CA ALA A 35 -4.25 8.10 -0.21
C ALA A 35 -4.09 7.55 -1.63
N ALA A 36 -3.98 6.23 -1.79
CA ALA A 36 -3.92 5.58 -3.10
C ALA A 36 -5.12 5.93 -3.99
N LYS A 37 -6.34 5.84 -3.44
CA LYS A 37 -7.57 6.23 -4.16
C LYS A 37 -7.59 7.71 -4.56
N LYS A 38 -7.08 8.60 -3.71
CA LYS A 38 -6.97 10.03 -4.03
C LYS A 38 -5.99 10.30 -5.19
N GLN A 39 -4.98 9.44 -5.36
CA GLN A 39 -4.03 9.48 -6.47
C GLN A 39 -4.51 8.71 -7.71
N GLY A 40 -5.78 8.28 -7.76
CA GLY A 40 -6.35 7.58 -8.91
C GLY A 40 -6.06 6.07 -8.96
N LEU A 41 -5.42 5.49 -7.93
CA LEU A 41 -5.19 4.06 -7.85
C LEU A 41 -6.37 3.32 -7.21
N TRP A 42 -6.59 2.09 -7.63
CA TRP A 42 -7.52 1.17 -6.96
C TRP A 42 -6.74 0.01 -6.31
N PRO A 43 -6.24 0.19 -5.08
CA PRO A 43 -5.39 -0.82 -4.45
C PRO A 43 -6.24 -2.03 -3.99
N PHE A 44 -5.75 -3.23 -4.28
CA PHE A 44 -6.25 -4.43 -3.60
C PHE A 44 -5.46 -4.63 -2.31
N ILE A 45 -6.12 -4.38 -1.17
CA ILE A 45 -5.53 -4.46 0.17
C ILE A 45 -6.02 -5.72 0.86
N ASN A 46 -5.08 -6.51 1.39
CA ASN A 46 -5.37 -7.68 2.22
C ASN A 46 -4.49 -7.64 3.47
N MET A 47 -5.08 -7.27 4.61
CA MET A 47 -4.37 -7.02 5.87
C MET A 47 -3.25 -6.00 5.65
N ASN A 48 -2.00 -6.31 6.02
CA ASN A 48 -0.85 -5.42 5.84
C ASN A 48 -0.28 -5.42 4.41
N ARG A 49 -1.00 -5.97 3.41
CA ARG A 49 -0.47 -6.16 2.05
C ARG A 49 -1.24 -5.39 1.01
N THR A 50 -0.53 -4.93 -0.02
CA THR A 50 -1.13 -4.35 -1.23
C THR A 50 -0.57 -5.02 -2.48
N HIS A 51 -1.37 -5.12 -3.53
CA HIS A 51 -0.99 -5.78 -4.78
C HIS A 51 -0.76 -4.74 -5.88
N ALA A 52 0.38 -4.85 -6.57
CA ALA A 52 0.72 -4.04 -7.73
C ALA A 52 0.59 -4.91 -8.99
N VAL A 53 -0.61 -4.94 -9.57
CA VAL A 53 -0.94 -5.78 -10.73
C VAL A 53 -1.68 -4.94 -11.77
N PRO A 54 -0.95 -4.14 -12.56
CA PRO A 54 -1.57 -3.35 -13.63
C PRO A 54 -2.09 -4.26 -14.74
N ALA A 55 -2.93 -3.71 -15.61
CA ALA A 55 -3.40 -4.44 -16.79
C ALA A 55 -2.24 -4.81 -17.72
N CYS A 56 -2.33 -5.96 -18.39
CA CYS A 56 -1.24 -6.47 -19.26
C CYS A 56 -0.97 -5.59 -20.49
N ASN A 57 -1.87 -4.65 -20.81
CA ASN A 57 -1.78 -3.73 -21.94
C ASN A 57 -1.40 -2.30 -21.52
N VAL A 58 -1.00 -2.08 -20.27
CA VAL A 58 -0.50 -0.78 -19.80
C VAL A 58 0.77 -0.38 -20.55
N THR A 59 0.88 0.89 -20.90
CA THR A 59 2.12 1.43 -21.48
C THR A 59 3.18 1.65 -20.38
N GLU A 60 4.44 1.84 -20.79
CA GLU A 60 5.50 2.19 -19.85
C GLU A 60 5.23 3.50 -19.10
N ALA A 61 4.65 4.50 -19.78
CA ALA A 61 4.34 5.79 -19.18
C ALA A 61 3.26 5.67 -18.09
N GLU A 62 2.16 4.97 -18.38
CA GLU A 62 1.08 4.70 -17.41
C GLU A 62 1.59 3.85 -16.24
N ALA A 63 2.49 2.88 -16.49
CA ALA A 63 3.10 2.10 -15.43
C ALA A 63 3.94 2.97 -14.48
N LYS A 64 4.73 3.90 -15.02
CA LYS A 64 5.51 4.86 -14.21
C LYS A 64 4.61 5.82 -13.43
N GLU A 65 3.53 6.31 -14.04
CA GLU A 65 2.54 7.14 -13.36
C GLU A 65 1.91 6.39 -12.18
N GLY A 66 1.49 5.14 -12.40
CA GLY A 66 0.92 4.30 -11.35
C GLY A 66 1.91 4.02 -10.21
N LEU A 67 3.18 3.79 -10.51
CA LEU A 67 4.22 3.63 -9.50
C LEU A 67 4.47 4.91 -8.70
N ALA A 68 4.48 6.08 -9.35
CA ALA A 68 4.62 7.37 -8.66
C ALA A 68 3.42 7.67 -7.74
N ALA A 69 2.20 7.35 -8.20
CA ALA A 69 1.00 7.44 -7.37
C ALA A 69 1.05 6.49 -6.16
N LEU A 70 1.60 5.28 -6.33
CA LEU A 70 1.76 4.31 -5.26
C LEU A 70 2.79 4.79 -4.23
N ASP A 71 3.89 5.39 -4.67
CA ASP A 71 4.93 5.96 -3.80
C ASP A 71 4.35 7.04 -2.86
N ILE A 72 3.51 7.94 -3.39
CA ILE A 72 2.82 8.96 -2.58
C ILE A 72 1.92 8.31 -1.52
N ALA A 73 1.24 7.21 -1.85
CA ALA A 73 0.41 6.50 -0.88
C ALA A 73 1.26 5.78 0.17
N LEU A 74 2.40 5.19 -0.23
CA LEU A 74 3.33 4.53 0.68
C LEU A 74 3.96 5.52 1.68
N ALA A 75 4.21 6.77 1.28
CA ALA A 75 4.66 7.80 2.21
C ALA A 75 3.69 8.03 3.39
N VAL A 76 2.38 7.87 3.18
CA VAL A 76 1.38 7.92 4.27
C VAL A 76 1.48 6.69 5.19
N ALA A 77 1.81 5.52 4.63
CA ALA A 77 2.05 4.32 5.44
C ALA A 77 3.34 4.46 6.27
N ASP A 78 4.37 5.12 5.72
CA ASP A 78 5.66 5.34 6.39
C ASP A 78 5.53 6.19 7.67
N GLU A 79 4.51 7.06 7.77
CA GLU A 79 4.19 7.81 9.00
C GLU A 79 3.86 6.91 10.21
N HIS A 80 3.61 5.62 9.97
CA HIS A 80 3.27 4.62 10.98
C HIS A 80 4.39 3.58 11.24
N THR A 81 5.58 3.83 10.69
CA THR A 81 6.78 2.96 10.83
C THR A 81 7.69 3.43 11.96
N VAL A 82 8.58 2.56 12.45
CA VAL A 82 9.58 2.84 13.50
C VAL A 82 10.97 2.30 13.18
#